data_AF-A0A538KG84-F1
#
_entry.id   AF-A0A538KG84-F1
#
_cell.length_a   1.000
_cell.length_b   1.000
_cell.length_c   1.000
_cell.angle_alpha   90.00
_cell.angle_beta   90.00
_cell.angle_gamma   90.00
#
_symmetry.space_group_name_H-M   'P 1'
#
loop_
_entity.id
_entity.type
_entity.pdbx_description
1 polymer ?
#
loop_
_entity_poly.entity_id
_entity_poly.type
_entity_poly.pdbx_seq_one_letter_code
_entity_poly.pdbx_strand_id
1 'polypeptide(L)'
;MTIMSTKKLPGRRLLPVLALGTLLALGGGFAADAASASAQSVNAQQEVSGNWSGYIAQNSSGQSFSKVSGSWTQPSVSSSTQGYSAFWVGLGGASQQSGSLEQVGTAADTSVNGQPTYYAWYELVPAAETKLDLAIHPGDQMATSRRCRWRTSGR
;
A
#
# COMPACT_ATOMS: atom_id res chain seq x y z
N MET A 1 4.26 2.57 -6.01
CA MET A 1 3.43 1.43 -5.59
C MET A 1 3.04 1.64 -4.14
N THR A 2 1.80 2.00 -3.82
CA THR A 2 1.31 2.02 -2.44
C THR A 2 0.38 0.86 -2.27
N ILE A 3 0.81 -0.09 -1.46
CA ILE A 3 0.00 -1.22 -1.06
C ILE A 3 -0.66 -0.83 0.26
N MET A 4 -1.90 -1.20 0.47
CA MET A 4 -2.56 -1.10 1.77
C MET A 4 -3.37 -2.38 1.90
N SER A 5 -2.91 -3.31 2.75
CA SER A 5 -3.57 -4.60 2.96
C SER A 5 -4.46 -4.55 4.19
N THR A 6 -5.68 -5.08 4.07
CA THR A 6 -6.45 -5.57 5.21
C THR A 6 -6.84 -7.01 4.90
N LYS A 7 -6.38 -7.99 5.68
CA LYS A 7 -6.82 -9.38 5.51
C LYS A 7 -8.17 -9.57 6.19
N LYS A 8 -9.26 -9.54 5.42
CA LYS A 8 -10.64 -9.84 5.87
C LYS A 8 -11.43 -10.53 4.76
N LEU A 9 -12.04 -11.68 5.06
CA LEU A 9 -13.01 -12.41 4.20
C LEU A 9 -14.40 -12.40 4.87
N PRO A 10 -15.49 -12.81 4.19
CA PRO A 10 -16.13 -12.26 3.00
C PRO A 10 -17.49 -11.58 3.36
N GLY A 11 -17.97 -10.63 2.56
CA GLY A 11 -19.34 -10.11 2.78
C GLY A 11 -19.79 -8.91 1.95
N ARG A 12 -20.39 -9.22 0.79
CA ARG A 12 -21.41 -8.48 0.00
C ARG A 12 -21.08 -7.11 -0.63
N ARG A 13 -21.41 -7.06 -1.93
CA ARG A 13 -21.33 -5.96 -2.90
C ARG A 13 -22.41 -4.88 -2.64
N LEU A 14 -22.19 -3.65 -3.13
CA LEU A 14 -22.96 -3.01 -4.23
C LEU A 14 -22.51 -1.54 -4.52
N LEU A 15 -22.10 -1.32 -5.79
CA LEU A 15 -22.25 -0.19 -6.74
C LEU A 15 -21.87 1.27 -6.38
N PRO A 16 -21.05 1.96 -7.22
CA PRO A 16 -20.95 3.43 -7.22
C PRO A 16 -21.92 4.09 -8.22
N VAL A 17 -22.51 5.22 -7.79
CA VAL A 17 -23.32 6.15 -8.59
C VAL A 17 -22.38 7.07 -9.40
N LEU A 18 -22.58 7.16 -10.72
CA LEU A 18 -21.97 8.21 -11.56
C LEU A 18 -22.80 9.49 -11.48
N ALA A 19 -22.15 10.63 -11.28
CA ALA A 19 -22.72 11.96 -11.51
C ALA A 19 -21.87 12.73 -12.54
N LEU A 20 -22.53 13.17 -13.61
CA LEU A 20 -22.02 14.09 -14.63
C LEU A 20 -22.25 15.53 -14.17
N GLY A 21 -21.29 16.43 -14.43
CA GLY A 21 -21.49 17.86 -14.24
C GLY A 21 -20.39 18.70 -14.90
N THR A 22 -20.67 19.22 -16.09
CA THR A 22 -19.87 20.22 -16.79
C THR A 22 -20.42 21.62 -16.51
N LEU A 23 -19.54 22.61 -16.27
CA LEU A 23 -19.84 24.01 -16.61
C LEU A 23 -18.55 24.82 -16.87
N LEU A 24 -18.56 25.54 -17.99
CA LEU A 24 -17.55 26.47 -18.51
C LEU A 24 -17.39 27.71 -17.62
N ALA A 25 -16.18 28.25 -17.55
CA ALA A 25 -15.93 29.67 -17.30
C ALA A 25 -14.78 30.19 -18.17
N LEU A 26 -15.06 31.24 -18.95
CA LEU A 26 -14.13 32.02 -19.77
C LEU A 26 -13.46 33.09 -18.91
N GLY A 27 -12.16 33.34 -19.08
CA GLY A 27 -11.55 34.59 -18.64
C GLY A 27 -10.03 34.61 -18.50
N GLY A 28 -9.38 35.48 -19.29
CA GLY A 28 -8.21 36.27 -18.86
C GLY A 28 -6.83 35.60 -18.90
N GLY A 29 -5.97 36.09 -19.81
CA GLY A 29 -4.64 35.57 -20.04
C GLY A 29 -3.63 35.77 -18.91
N PHE A 30 -2.83 34.73 -18.70
CA PHE A 30 -1.38 34.79 -18.54
C PHE A 30 -0.86 33.61 -19.36
N ALA A 31 -0.04 33.85 -20.39
CA ALA A 31 0.74 32.79 -21.01
C ALA A 31 1.86 32.40 -20.04
N ALA A 32 1.50 31.65 -19.00
CA ALA A 32 2.47 30.83 -18.31
C ALA A 32 2.91 29.79 -19.33
N ASP A 33 4.22 29.74 -19.60
CA ASP A 33 4.84 28.59 -20.24
C ASP A 33 4.57 27.41 -19.30
N ALA A 34 3.41 26.77 -19.48
CA ALA A 34 3.05 25.55 -18.81
C ALA A 34 3.95 24.51 -19.44
N ALA A 35 5.16 24.38 -18.90
CA ALA A 35 5.95 23.19 -19.09
C ALA A 35 4.97 22.04 -18.85
N SER A 36 4.67 21.31 -19.91
CA SER A 36 3.83 20.13 -19.86
C SER A 36 4.53 19.15 -18.93
N ALA A 37 4.30 19.29 -17.63
CA ALA A 37 4.53 18.22 -16.68
C ALA A 37 3.63 17.12 -17.21
N SER A 38 4.23 16.16 -17.93
CA SER A 38 3.54 14.94 -18.26
C SER A 38 3.06 14.40 -16.93
N ALA A 39 1.76 14.51 -16.67
CA ALA A 39 1.16 13.81 -15.57
C ALA A 39 1.42 12.35 -15.88
N GLN A 40 2.46 11.78 -15.25
CA GLN A 40 2.78 10.37 -15.39
C GLN A 40 1.49 9.64 -15.03
N SER A 41 0.91 8.94 -16.01
CA SER A 41 -0.30 8.18 -15.78
C SER A 41 0.07 6.97 -14.92
N VAL A 42 0.00 7.17 -13.62
CA VAL A 42 0.12 6.08 -12.65
C VAL A 42 -1.21 5.33 -12.70
N ASN A 43 -1.18 4.12 -13.24
CA ASN A 43 -2.35 3.25 -13.24
C ASN A 43 -2.45 2.64 -11.83
N ALA A 44 -3.37 3.14 -11.02
CA ALA A 44 -3.71 2.59 -9.72
C ALA A 44 -4.91 1.66 -9.89
N GLN A 45 -4.68 0.35 -9.70
CA GLN A 45 -5.72 -0.67 -9.83
C GLN A 45 -6.00 -1.27 -8.47
N GLN A 46 -7.28 -1.46 -8.16
CA GLN A 46 -7.68 -2.26 -7.02
C GLN A 46 -7.40 -3.74 -7.33
N GLU A 47 -6.77 -4.43 -6.40
CA GLU A 47 -6.55 -5.86 -6.45
C GLU A 47 -7.25 -6.51 -5.26
N VAL A 48 -7.91 -7.64 -5.51
CA VAL A 48 -8.51 -8.47 -4.47
C VAL A 48 -8.26 -9.93 -4.84
N SER A 49 -7.66 -10.68 -3.91
CA SER A 49 -7.41 -12.10 -4.00
C SER A 49 -7.91 -12.80 -2.73
N GLY A 50 -7.73 -14.11 -2.64
CA GLY A 50 -8.11 -14.88 -1.44
C GLY A 50 -7.28 -14.52 -0.19
N ASN A 51 -6.08 -13.98 -0.36
CA ASN A 51 -5.15 -13.68 0.72
C ASN A 51 -4.78 -12.18 0.84
N TRP A 52 -5.10 -11.36 -0.15
CA TRP A 52 -4.70 -9.95 -0.20
C TRP A 52 -5.80 -9.07 -0.81
N SER A 53 -5.85 -7.82 -0.40
CA SER A 53 -6.64 -6.77 -1.02
C SER A 53 -5.89 -5.45 -0.89
N GLY A 54 -6.07 -4.54 -1.84
CA GLY A 54 -5.44 -3.22 -1.80
C GLY A 54 -5.35 -2.55 -3.16
N TYR A 55 -4.39 -1.65 -3.29
CA TYR A 55 -4.10 -0.95 -4.53
C TYR A 55 -2.71 -1.33 -5.03
N ILE A 56 -2.59 -1.50 -6.35
CA ILE A 56 -1.32 -1.60 -7.04
C ILE A 56 -1.22 -0.39 -7.96
N ALA A 57 -0.17 0.41 -7.77
CA ALA A 57 0.18 1.49 -8.68
C ALA A 57 1.32 1.04 -9.61
N GLN A 58 1.06 1.01 -10.90
CA GLN A 58 2.00 0.68 -11.96
C GLN A 58 2.32 1.91 -12.81
N ASN A 59 3.57 2.02 -13.27
CA ASN A 59 3.99 3.06 -14.20
C ASN A 59 4.05 2.44 -15.61
N SER A 60 3.18 2.90 -16.49
CA SER A 60 3.10 2.46 -17.90
C SER A 60 4.28 2.93 -18.76
N SER A 61 5.02 3.94 -18.30
CA SER A 61 6.19 4.51 -18.98
C SER A 61 7.50 3.80 -18.66
N GLY A 62 7.46 2.68 -17.91
CA GLY A 62 8.64 1.86 -17.58
C GLY A 62 9.56 2.45 -16.50
N GLN A 63 9.19 3.59 -15.90
CA GLN A 63 9.99 4.20 -14.83
C GLN A 63 9.74 3.51 -13.48
N SER A 64 10.81 3.28 -12.73
CA SER A 64 10.74 2.65 -11.41
C SER A 64 10.28 3.62 -10.32
N PHE A 65 9.50 3.11 -9.37
CA PHE A 65 9.19 3.82 -8.14
C PHE A 65 10.39 3.79 -7.19
N SER A 66 10.77 4.93 -6.63
CA SER A 66 11.86 5.05 -5.66
C SER A 66 11.39 5.27 -4.21
N LYS A 67 10.11 5.57 -4.02
CA LYS A 67 9.50 5.77 -2.70
C LYS A 67 8.06 5.26 -2.67
N VAL A 68 7.69 4.68 -1.54
CA VAL A 68 6.31 4.45 -1.12
C VAL A 68 6.13 4.97 0.29
N SER A 69 4.95 5.51 0.58
CA SER A 69 4.53 5.82 1.94
C SER A 69 3.03 5.55 2.10
N GLY A 70 2.64 5.26 3.33
CA GLY A 70 1.24 5.11 3.71
C GLY A 70 1.08 5.34 5.20
N SER A 71 -0.15 5.63 5.59
CA SER A 71 -0.54 5.79 6.98
C SER A 71 -1.86 5.08 7.24
N TRP A 72 -1.99 4.52 8.42
CA TRP A 72 -3.20 3.84 8.87
C TRP A 72 -3.30 3.90 10.39
N THR A 73 -4.52 3.80 10.90
CA THR A 73 -4.75 3.50 12.31
C THR A 73 -4.62 2.00 12.51
N GLN A 74 -3.82 1.57 13.49
CA GLN A 74 -3.69 0.15 13.84
C GLN A 74 -5.04 -0.43 14.26
N PRO A 75 -5.58 -1.45 13.56
CA PRO A 75 -6.88 -2.00 13.91
C PRO A 75 -6.82 -2.86 15.17
N SER A 76 -7.92 -2.84 15.93
CA SER A 76 -8.21 -3.88 16.91
C SER A 76 -8.73 -5.13 16.20
N VAL A 77 -8.39 -6.31 16.71
CA VAL A 77 -8.84 -7.59 16.16
C VAL A 77 -9.44 -8.44 17.26
N SER A 78 -10.47 -9.21 16.90
CA SER A 78 -11.14 -10.14 17.80
C SER A 78 -11.50 -11.40 17.02
N SER A 79 -11.13 -12.56 17.54
CA SER A 79 -11.47 -13.87 16.98
C SER A 79 -11.58 -14.87 18.13
N SER A 80 -12.35 -15.94 17.95
CA SER A 80 -12.36 -17.09 18.88
C SER A 80 -11.30 -18.14 18.52
N THR A 81 -10.64 -18.00 17.37
CA THR A 81 -9.66 -18.93 16.83
C THR A 81 -8.42 -18.20 16.32
N GLN A 82 -7.41 -18.97 15.90
CA GLN A 82 -6.20 -18.43 15.31
C GLN A 82 -6.51 -17.70 13.99
N GLY A 83 -5.92 -16.53 13.83
CA GLY A 83 -6.09 -15.66 12.68
C GLY A 83 -4.84 -14.82 12.45
N TYR A 84 -4.61 -14.46 11.20
CA TYR A 84 -3.46 -13.66 10.81
C TYR A 84 -3.89 -12.52 9.92
N SER A 85 -3.44 -11.30 10.19
CA SER A 85 -3.70 -10.13 9.34
C SER A 85 -2.55 -9.14 9.37
N ALA A 86 -2.32 -8.43 8.25
CA ALA A 86 -1.25 -7.46 8.14
C ALA A 86 -1.68 -6.25 7.31
N PHE A 87 -1.06 -5.10 7.61
CA PHE A 87 -1.29 -3.79 7.01
C PHE A 87 0.07 -3.21 6.66
N TRP A 88 0.31 -2.94 5.38
CA TRP A 88 1.67 -2.69 4.91
C TRP A 88 1.69 -1.90 3.62
N VAL A 89 2.85 -1.28 3.35
CA VAL A 89 3.21 -0.64 2.08
C VAL A 89 4.49 -1.28 1.54
N GLY A 90 4.68 -1.28 0.22
CA GLY A 90 5.87 -1.89 -0.38
C GLY A 90 6.15 -1.50 -1.82
N LEU A 91 7.35 -1.85 -2.29
CA LEU A 91 7.84 -1.67 -3.65
C LEU A 91 8.24 -3.02 -4.25
N GLY A 92 7.77 -3.32 -5.47
CA GLY A 92 8.02 -4.61 -6.13
C GLY A 92 6.91 -5.63 -5.84
N GLY A 93 7.07 -6.88 -6.29
CA GLY A 93 6.16 -7.99 -5.96
C GLY A 93 4.78 -8.01 -6.64
N ALA A 94 4.34 -6.94 -7.33
CA ALA A 94 3.04 -6.91 -8.02
C ALA A 94 2.88 -7.92 -9.16
N SER A 95 3.98 -8.28 -9.82
CA SER A 95 4.00 -9.23 -10.93
C SER A 95 4.71 -10.50 -10.47
N GLN A 96 4.23 -11.65 -10.93
CA GLN A 96 4.82 -12.95 -10.62
C GLN A 96 6.29 -13.07 -11.07
N GLN A 97 6.71 -12.24 -12.02
CA GLN A 97 8.08 -12.15 -12.52
C GLN A 97 8.96 -11.20 -11.69
N SER A 98 8.41 -10.55 -10.66
CA SER A 98 9.17 -9.63 -9.82
C SER A 98 10.09 -10.41 -8.88
N GLY A 99 11.40 -10.28 -9.08
CA GLY A 99 12.41 -10.97 -8.27
C GLY A 99 12.71 -10.32 -6.91
N SER A 100 12.03 -9.22 -6.56
CA SER A 100 12.30 -8.44 -5.35
C SER A 100 11.05 -7.76 -4.82
N LEU A 101 10.88 -7.76 -3.51
CA LEU A 101 9.83 -7.05 -2.80
C LEU A 101 10.42 -6.46 -1.51
N GLU A 102 10.30 -5.15 -1.36
CA GLU A 102 10.65 -4.44 -0.14
C GLU A 102 9.36 -3.92 0.50
N GLN A 103 9.07 -4.35 1.73
CA GLN A 103 7.82 -4.00 2.39
C GLN A 103 7.98 -3.76 3.90
N VAL A 104 7.04 -2.99 4.45
CA VAL A 104 6.96 -2.67 5.88
C VAL A 104 5.52 -2.52 6.28
N GLY A 105 5.22 -2.99 7.48
CA GLY A 105 3.87 -2.95 7.99
C GLY A 105 3.76 -3.28 9.45
N THR A 106 2.51 -3.46 9.85
CA THR A 106 2.12 -4.02 11.12
C THR A 106 1.27 -5.27 10.91
N ALA A 107 1.26 -6.15 11.91
CA ALA A 107 0.41 -7.32 11.97
C ALA A 107 -0.60 -7.17 13.13
N ALA A 108 -1.75 -7.81 12.96
CA ALA A 108 -2.77 -7.97 13.99
C ALA A 108 -3.27 -9.41 13.93
N ASP A 109 -2.69 -10.26 14.76
CA ASP A 109 -2.93 -11.69 14.76
C ASP A 109 -3.74 -12.09 15.99
N THR A 110 -4.36 -13.25 15.93
CA THR A 110 -4.99 -13.89 17.09
C THR A 110 -4.42 -15.29 17.26
N SER A 111 -4.14 -15.68 18.51
CA SER A 111 -3.70 -17.04 18.85
C SER A 111 -4.85 -18.06 18.77
N VAL A 112 -4.55 -19.34 19.02
CA VAL A 112 -5.55 -20.42 19.06
C VAL A 112 -6.70 -20.19 20.04
N ASN A 113 -6.46 -19.43 21.12
CA ASN A 113 -7.47 -19.03 22.11
C ASN A 113 -8.00 -17.60 21.89
N GLY A 114 -7.78 -17.02 20.71
CA GLY A 114 -8.31 -15.71 20.33
C GLY A 114 -7.57 -14.51 20.91
N GLN A 115 -6.42 -14.72 21.57
CA GLN A 115 -5.67 -13.62 22.18
C GLN A 115 -4.98 -12.79 21.10
N PRO A 116 -5.22 -11.47 21.04
CA PRO A 116 -4.66 -10.63 20.00
C PRO A 116 -3.17 -10.39 20.24
N THR A 117 -2.39 -10.29 19.17
CA THR A 117 -0.98 -9.90 19.19
C THR A 117 -0.72 -8.92 18.06
N TYR A 118 0.02 -7.86 18.37
CA TYR A 118 0.34 -6.78 17.44
C TYR A 118 1.85 -6.59 17.37
N TYR A 119 2.39 -6.43 16.16
CA TYR A 119 3.82 -6.19 15.97
C TYR A 119 4.09 -5.46 14.66
N ALA A 120 5.17 -4.69 14.62
CA ALA A 120 5.70 -4.12 13.39
C ALA A 120 6.71 -5.08 12.75
N TRP A 121 6.83 -5.04 11.42
CA TRP A 121 7.71 -5.91 10.68
C TRP A 121 8.19 -5.25 9.38
N TYR A 122 9.28 -5.79 8.82
CA TYR A 122 9.69 -5.54 7.46
C TYR A 122 10.09 -6.83 6.76
N GLU A 123 10.04 -6.83 5.43
CA GLU A 123 10.48 -7.97 4.63
C GLU A 123 11.20 -7.48 3.38
N LEU A 124 12.29 -8.17 3.06
CA LEU A 124 13.14 -7.91 1.89
C LEU A 124 13.28 -9.23 1.13
N VAL A 125 12.30 -9.56 0.30
CA VAL A 125 12.26 -10.83 -0.45
C VAL A 125 13.54 -10.95 -1.28
N PRO A 126 14.24 -12.10 -1.21
CA PRO A 126 13.79 -13.41 -0.72
C PRO A 126 13.98 -13.69 0.78
N ALA A 127 14.53 -12.76 1.57
CA ALA A 127 14.63 -12.94 3.01
C ALA A 127 13.25 -12.86 3.66
N ALA A 128 13.01 -13.70 4.67
CA ALA A 128 11.77 -13.74 5.42
C ALA A 128 11.53 -12.45 6.23
N GLU A 129 10.29 -12.28 6.68
CA GLU A 129 9.91 -11.16 7.56
C GLU A 129 10.80 -11.08 8.80
N THR A 130 11.13 -9.85 9.18
CA THR A 130 11.83 -9.53 10.43
C THR A 130 10.92 -8.67 11.28
N LYS A 131 10.62 -9.16 12.49
CA LYS A 131 9.83 -8.42 13.49
C LYS A 131 10.69 -7.33 14.12
N LEU A 132 10.07 -6.18 14.36
CA LEU A 132 10.71 -5.03 15.00
C LEU A 132 10.37 -5.02 16.49
N ASP A 133 11.33 -4.64 17.31
CA ASP A 133 11.12 -4.35 18.73
C ASP A 133 10.50 -2.95 18.87
N LEU A 134 9.24 -2.85 18.46
CA LEU A 134 8.42 -1.65 18.53
C LEU A 134 7.06 -2.04 19.12
N ALA A 135 6.68 -1.40 20.21
CA ALA A 135 5.38 -1.61 20.82
C ALA A 135 4.28 -1.07 19.89
N ILE A 136 3.31 -1.92 19.53
CA ILE A 136 2.17 -1.59 18.69
C ILE A 136 0.89 -1.90 19.46
N HIS A 137 -0.03 -0.95 19.48
CA HIS A 137 -1.33 -1.07 20.14
C HIS A 137 -2.46 -0.69 19.18
N PRO A 138 -3.67 -1.25 19.37
CA PRO A 138 -4.86 -0.78 18.68
C PRO A 138 -5.08 0.72 18.87
N GLY A 139 -5.37 1.42 17.78
CA GLY A 139 -5.57 2.87 17.79
C GLY A 139 -4.31 3.69 17.50
N ASP A 140 -3.12 3.09 17.50
CA ASP A 140 -1.88 3.77 17.13
C ASP A 140 -1.94 4.32 15.70
N GLN A 141 -1.43 5.53 15.51
CA GLN A 141 -1.31 6.15 14.19
C GLN A 141 0.01 5.73 13.54
N MET A 142 -0.08 4.84 12.56
CA MET A 142 1.08 4.34 11.85
C MET A 142 1.38 5.22 10.65
N ALA A 143 2.63 5.65 10.52
CA ALA A 143 3.16 6.26 9.31
C ALA A 143 4.40 5.48 8.89
N THR A 144 4.40 4.97 7.67
CA THR A 144 5.53 4.20 7.15
C THR A 144 5.97 4.75 5.80
N SER A 145 7.27 4.69 5.56
CA SER A 145 7.82 4.98 4.24
C SER A 145 8.99 4.07 3.94
N ARG A 146 9.07 3.63 2.69
CA ARG A 146 10.23 2.94 2.14
C ARG A 146 10.76 3.75 0.98
N ARG A 147 12.07 3.94 0.98
CA ARG A 147 12.79 4.62 -0.08
C ARG A 147 13.86 3.67 -0.59
N CYS A 148 13.73 3.25 -1.84
CA CYS A 148 14.80 2.58 -2.53
C CYS A 148 15.70 3.65 -3.14
N ARG A 149 16.93 3.78 -2.62
CA ARG A 149 17.96 4.63 -3.22
C ARG A 149 18.89 3.73 -4.01
N TRP A 150 18.63 3.59 -5.30
CA TRP A 150 19.61 3.03 -6.22
C TRP A 150 20.88 3.88 -6.14
N ARG A 151 21.95 3.35 -5.53
CA ARG A 151 23.28 3.89 -5.78
C ARG A 151 23.58 3.57 -7.23
N THR A 152 23.55 4.56 -8.11
CA THR A 152 24.26 4.48 -9.39
C THR A 152 25.74 4.36 -9.04
N SER A 153 26.23 3.13 -8.88
CA SER A 153 27.66 2.86 -8.97
C SER A 153 28.01 3.04 -10.43
N GLY A 154 28.67 4.16 -10.77
CA GLY A 154 29.17 4.39 -12.11
C GLY A 154 30.09 3.24 -12.55
N ARG A 155 29.87 2.80 -13.79
CA ARG A 155 30.90 2.32 -14.70
C ARG A 155 30.56 2.87 -16.08
#